data_AF-A0A517Q8B0-F1
#
_entry.id   AF-A0A517Q8B0-F1
#
_cell.length_a   1.000
_cell.length_b   1.000
_cell.length_c   1.000
_cell.angle_alpha   90.00
_cell.angle_beta   90.00
_cell.angle_gamma   90.00
#
_symmetry.space_group_name_H-M   'P 1'
#
loop_
_entity.id
_entity.type
_entity.pdbx_description
1 polymer ?
#
loop_
_entity_poly.entity_id
_entity_poly.type
_entity_poly.pdbx_seq_one_letter_code
_entity_poly.pdbx_strand_id
1 'polypeptide(L)'
;MRIVWHPEVHRLFGEQLSFIFLKPHHFRNHIPPRIIEVLDDLQLKGFHYYHVFGSVDIVIRIWARHEKRDAVLEALGEIQDLVVITVFTCTDPPFFLWWDGYQQRLSPGVIQSFSRDDLKNAQTDEGLATAEAKDSIVTRLQNANLLFTKRLRTQENGQIKFFVSVSVRGGSSKEAVIGQLERAFREYNELEDSSIYTSTGGNYLLKATTSVYEVIGKFVLSIPDFISPADCTTETHLVASTTGDYSDFVDFEQTEPALLRMCGLWKFSENSVRELPENQQRALGEVYAAIENSQIISIDKREIIKKIIQAVLENDHELLREKTTFLFALESHLFQFTARTMSELYGKDWMKSDFQRLKDATKIPNDFSQNTWTFKDSLSLLGKVDSEKKNAISSLLNEKWITILEGAHEMRNRVGHGKPLQEWPTLLQDLLEIIPVYYKIRNTVLSEDSKK
;
A
#
# COMPACT_ATOMS: atom_id res chain seq x y z
N MET A 1 -24.04 -20.93 2.95
CA MET A 1 -24.04 -20.54 4.38
C MET A 1 -23.19 -19.28 4.51
N ARG A 2 -23.69 -18.23 5.17
CA ARG A 2 -22.95 -16.98 5.34
C ARG A 2 -22.06 -17.06 6.57
N ILE A 3 -20.79 -16.74 6.41
CA ILE A 3 -19.76 -16.84 7.45
C ILE A 3 -19.49 -15.44 7.98
N VAL A 4 -19.53 -15.30 9.31
CA VAL A 4 -19.11 -14.09 10.01
C VAL A 4 -17.91 -14.46 10.85
N TRP A 5 -16.77 -13.88 10.51
CA TRP A 5 -15.54 -14.08 11.25
C TRP A 5 -15.56 -13.30 12.55
N HIS A 6 -14.93 -13.86 13.57
CA HIS A 6 -14.65 -13.12 14.78
C HIS A 6 -13.70 -11.93 14.46
N PRO A 7 -13.92 -10.71 15.01
CA PRO A 7 -13.07 -9.54 14.75
C PRO A 7 -11.57 -9.73 14.98
N GLU A 8 -11.20 -10.57 15.95
CA GLU A 8 -9.78 -10.89 16.22
C GLU A 8 -9.12 -11.71 15.09
N VAL A 9 -9.89 -12.42 14.26
CA VAL A 9 -9.34 -13.08 13.07
C VAL A 9 -8.85 -12.01 12.09
N HIS A 10 -9.68 -11.02 11.74
CA HIS A 10 -9.29 -9.88 10.91
C HIS A 10 -8.01 -9.17 11.44
N ARG A 11 -7.97 -8.92 12.75
CA ARG A 11 -6.83 -8.25 13.40
C ARG A 11 -5.52 -9.03 13.29
N LEU A 12 -5.55 -10.37 13.39
CA LEU A 12 -4.36 -11.19 13.18
C LEU A 12 -3.80 -11.08 11.76
N PHE A 13 -4.65 -10.80 10.77
CA PHE A 13 -4.24 -10.51 9.40
C PHE A 13 -3.94 -9.03 9.16
N GLY A 14 -3.83 -8.23 10.24
CA GLY A 14 -3.49 -6.81 10.19
C GLY A 14 -4.63 -5.90 9.74
N GLU A 15 -5.84 -6.44 9.60
CA GLU A 15 -7.00 -5.66 9.17
C GLU A 15 -7.64 -4.91 10.34
N GLN A 16 -8.23 -3.78 10.01
CA GLN A 16 -8.98 -2.95 10.92
C GLN A 16 -10.33 -2.58 10.31
N LEU A 17 -11.37 -2.64 11.14
CA LEU A 17 -12.70 -2.21 10.73
C LEU A 17 -12.75 -0.68 10.66
N SER A 18 -13.20 -0.15 9.53
CA SER A 18 -13.44 1.28 9.35
C SER A 18 -14.82 1.54 8.73
N PHE A 19 -15.42 2.67 9.08
CA PHE A 19 -16.62 3.22 8.47
C PHE A 19 -16.26 4.56 7.81
N ILE A 20 -16.44 4.65 6.50
CA ILE A 20 -16.16 5.83 5.70
C ILE A 20 -17.50 6.49 5.40
N PHE A 21 -17.67 7.72 5.89
CA PHE A 21 -18.88 8.51 5.72
C PHE A 21 -18.69 9.48 4.56
N LEU A 22 -19.53 9.36 3.53
CA LEU A 22 -19.38 10.05 2.27
C LEU A 22 -20.61 10.89 1.94
N LYS A 23 -20.37 12.06 1.36
CA LYS A 23 -21.41 12.99 0.93
C LYS A 23 -21.13 13.48 -0.48
N PRO A 24 -21.95 13.13 -1.48
CA PRO A 24 -21.87 13.74 -2.78
C PRO A 24 -22.37 15.19 -2.76
N HIS A 25 -21.76 16.09 -3.55
CA HIS A 25 -22.25 17.46 -3.73
C HIS A 25 -23.64 17.46 -4.38
N HIS A 26 -23.82 16.60 -5.37
CA HIS A 26 -25.10 16.30 -5.99
C HIS A 26 -25.21 14.79 -6.15
N PHE A 27 -26.22 14.17 -5.54
CA PHE A 27 -26.42 12.74 -5.66
C PHE A 27 -26.79 12.39 -7.11
N ARG A 28 -25.83 11.79 -7.84
CA ARG A 28 -25.99 11.38 -9.24
C ARG A 28 -25.92 9.86 -9.34
N ASN A 29 -26.68 9.29 -10.28
CA ASN A 29 -26.80 7.84 -10.45
C ASN A 29 -25.48 7.13 -10.78
N HIS A 30 -24.45 7.85 -11.25
CA HIS A 30 -23.14 7.26 -11.55
C HIS A 30 -22.22 7.14 -10.32
N ILE A 31 -22.54 7.80 -9.20
CA ILE A 31 -21.67 7.80 -8.01
C ILE A 31 -21.63 6.42 -7.35
N PRO A 32 -22.76 5.73 -7.08
CA PRO A 32 -22.71 4.40 -6.48
C PRO A 32 -21.93 3.37 -7.32
N PRO A 33 -22.17 3.23 -8.65
CA PRO A 33 -21.35 2.35 -9.48
C PRO A 33 -19.87 2.67 -9.42
N ARG A 34 -19.50 3.97 -9.44
CA ARG A 34 -18.09 4.38 -9.41
C ARG A 34 -17.41 4.06 -8.08
N ILE A 35 -18.12 4.16 -6.97
CA ILE A 35 -17.61 3.73 -5.66
C ILE A 35 -17.36 2.23 -5.67
N ILE A 36 -18.31 1.42 -6.18
CA ILE A 36 -18.14 -0.03 -6.27
C ILE A 36 -16.96 -0.39 -7.18
N GLU A 37 -16.82 0.27 -8.34
CA GLU A 37 -15.66 0.10 -9.22
C GLU A 37 -14.34 0.36 -8.47
N VAL A 38 -14.24 1.42 -7.67
CA VAL A 38 -13.04 1.70 -6.86
C VAL A 38 -12.75 0.56 -5.86
N LEU A 39 -13.78 0.05 -5.17
CA LEU A 39 -13.60 -1.03 -4.20
C LEU A 39 -13.20 -2.34 -4.88
N ASP A 40 -13.76 -2.62 -6.06
CA ASP A 40 -13.45 -3.81 -6.87
C ASP A 40 -12.06 -3.72 -7.51
N ASP A 41 -11.67 -2.56 -8.05
CA ASP A 41 -10.34 -2.29 -8.63
C ASP A 41 -9.23 -2.48 -7.57
N LEU A 42 -9.52 -2.09 -6.33
CA LEU A 42 -8.64 -2.30 -5.18
C LEU A 42 -8.78 -3.70 -4.57
N GLN A 43 -9.56 -4.60 -5.19
CA GLN A 43 -9.81 -5.96 -4.75
C GLN A 43 -10.21 -6.05 -3.27
N LEU A 44 -10.99 -5.08 -2.80
CA LEU A 44 -11.49 -5.10 -1.44
C LEU A 44 -12.64 -6.11 -1.38
N LYS A 45 -12.43 -7.23 -0.69
CA LYS A 45 -13.47 -8.28 -0.58
C LYS A 45 -14.36 -8.09 0.64
N GLY A 46 -13.84 -7.53 1.73
CA GLY A 46 -14.54 -7.35 3.00
C GLY A 46 -15.19 -5.98 3.15
N PHE A 47 -16.17 -5.64 2.32
CA PHE A 47 -16.86 -4.34 2.42
C PHE A 47 -18.39 -4.43 2.39
N HIS A 48 -18.99 -3.36 2.91
CA HIS A 48 -20.39 -3.02 2.71
C HIS A 48 -20.53 -1.61 2.24
N TYR A 49 -21.54 -1.44 1.40
CA TYR A 49 -21.99 -0.16 0.95
C TYR A 49 -23.45 0.04 1.40
N TYR A 50 -23.68 1.13 2.13
CA TYR A 50 -24.98 1.53 2.66
C TYR A 50 -25.39 2.86 2.04
N HIS A 51 -26.57 2.91 1.43
CA HIS A 51 -27.26 4.18 1.23
C HIS A 51 -27.92 4.57 2.53
N VAL A 52 -27.69 5.80 3.00
CA VAL A 52 -28.24 6.28 4.27
C VAL A 52 -28.94 7.62 4.13
N PHE A 53 -29.90 7.87 5.00
CA PHE A 53 -30.47 9.19 5.25
C PHE A 53 -29.86 9.78 6.53
N GLY A 54 -29.24 10.96 6.45
CA GLY A 54 -28.58 11.64 7.57
C GLY A 54 -27.84 12.90 7.11
N SER A 55 -26.79 13.34 7.83
CA SER A 55 -25.94 14.44 7.32
C SER A 55 -25.04 14.02 6.15
N VAL A 56 -24.88 12.70 5.96
CA VAL A 56 -24.21 12.03 4.86
C VAL A 56 -25.19 11.13 4.11
N ASP A 57 -24.83 10.73 2.89
CA ASP A 57 -25.70 9.94 2.01
C ASP A 57 -25.23 8.49 1.84
N ILE A 58 -23.94 8.24 2.12
CA ILE A 58 -23.32 6.94 1.90
C ILE A 58 -22.43 6.60 3.10
N VAL A 59 -22.52 5.36 3.57
CA VAL A 59 -21.58 4.77 4.54
C VAL A 59 -20.95 3.53 3.91
N ILE A 60 -19.63 3.47 3.91
CA ILE A 60 -18.89 2.27 3.50
C ILE A 60 -18.25 1.66 4.74
N ARG A 61 -18.61 0.41 5.07
CA ARG A 61 -17.94 -0.35 6.13
C ARG A 61 -16.91 -1.25 5.47
N ILE A 62 -15.66 -1.23 5.92
CA ILE A 62 -14.59 -2.02 5.34
C ILE A 62 -13.75 -2.71 6.42
N TRP A 63 -13.37 -3.96 6.18
CA TRP A 63 -12.22 -4.60 6.82
C TRP A 63 -11.04 -4.48 5.87
N ALA A 64 -10.00 -3.75 6.29
CA ALA A 64 -8.81 -3.55 5.48
C ALA A 64 -7.58 -3.27 6.35
N ARG A 65 -6.40 -3.61 5.85
CA ARG A 65 -5.14 -3.08 6.40
C ARG A 65 -5.06 -1.57 6.19
N HIS A 66 -4.22 -0.91 6.98
CA HIS A 66 -4.05 0.55 6.94
C HIS A 66 -3.71 1.05 5.53
N GLU A 67 -2.80 0.38 4.83
CA GLU A 67 -2.36 0.76 3.49
C GLU A 67 -3.48 0.66 2.45
N LYS A 68 -4.27 -0.42 2.52
CA LYS A 68 -5.40 -0.65 1.60
C LYS A 68 -6.55 0.32 1.88
N ARG A 69 -6.81 0.63 3.16
CA ARG A 69 -7.76 1.69 3.55
C ARG A 69 -7.34 3.03 3.00
N ASP A 70 -6.07 3.42 3.13
CA ASP A 70 -5.58 4.71 2.64
C ASP A 70 -5.70 4.80 1.11
N ALA A 71 -5.38 3.72 0.39
CA ALA A 71 -5.58 3.65 -1.06
C ALA A 71 -7.05 3.81 -1.46
N VAL A 72 -7.99 3.20 -0.71
CA VAL A 72 -9.43 3.41 -0.90
C VAL A 72 -9.80 4.88 -0.69
N LEU A 73 -9.31 5.52 0.37
CA LEU A 73 -9.62 6.92 0.65
C LEU A 73 -9.09 7.86 -0.43
N GLU A 74 -7.87 7.62 -0.92
CA GLU A 74 -7.27 8.38 -2.02
C GLU A 74 -8.08 8.22 -3.31
N ALA A 75 -8.41 6.98 -3.70
CA ALA A 75 -9.19 6.69 -4.90
C ALA A 75 -10.63 7.25 -4.84
N LEU A 76 -11.29 7.20 -3.67
CA LEU A 76 -12.59 7.84 -3.47
C LEU A 76 -12.48 9.37 -3.57
N GLY A 77 -11.36 9.96 -3.15
CA GLY A 77 -11.08 11.40 -3.30
C GLY A 77 -10.89 11.85 -4.75
N GLU A 78 -10.56 10.93 -5.68
CA GLU A 78 -10.48 11.23 -7.11
C GLU A 78 -11.87 11.30 -7.79
N ILE A 79 -12.94 10.79 -7.15
CA ILE A 79 -14.31 10.85 -7.70
C ILE A 79 -14.82 12.29 -7.62
N GLN A 80 -14.94 12.95 -8.78
CA GLN A 80 -15.54 14.27 -8.87
C GLN A 80 -16.95 14.27 -8.26
N ASP A 81 -17.30 15.33 -7.55
CA ASP A 81 -18.57 15.50 -6.82
C ASP A 81 -18.76 14.62 -5.57
N LEU A 82 -17.73 13.90 -5.09
CA LEU A 82 -17.78 13.12 -3.85
C LEU A 82 -16.88 13.75 -2.77
N VAL A 83 -17.40 13.91 -1.55
CA VAL A 83 -16.62 14.37 -0.40
C VAL A 83 -16.56 13.28 0.67
N VAL A 84 -15.35 12.96 1.11
CA VAL A 84 -15.12 12.16 2.32
C VAL A 84 -15.32 13.08 3.52
N ILE A 85 -16.37 12.83 4.31
CA ILE A 85 -16.71 13.66 5.47
C ILE A 85 -15.89 13.24 6.68
N THR A 86 -15.93 11.94 7.01
CA THR A 86 -15.27 11.39 8.19
C THR A 86 -14.89 9.93 7.96
N VAL A 87 -13.80 9.49 8.58
CA VAL A 87 -13.42 8.08 8.69
C VAL A 87 -13.46 7.68 10.17
N PHE A 88 -14.37 6.78 10.52
CA PHE A 88 -14.43 6.18 11.84
C PHE A 88 -13.66 4.87 11.82
N THR A 89 -12.51 4.83 12.48
CA THR A 89 -11.68 3.63 12.55
C THR A 89 -11.81 2.97 13.92
N CYS A 90 -12.19 1.69 13.94
CA CYS A 90 -12.46 0.94 15.17
C CYS A 90 -11.15 0.60 15.90
N THR A 91 -10.98 1.06 17.15
CA THR A 91 -9.79 0.76 17.97
C THR A 91 -9.89 -0.58 18.69
N ASP A 92 -11.11 -0.98 19.07
CA ASP A 92 -11.39 -2.21 19.81
C ASP A 92 -12.34 -3.12 19.04
N PRO A 93 -12.39 -4.42 19.36
CA PRO A 93 -13.36 -5.32 18.75
C PRO A 93 -14.75 -4.75 19.00
N PRO A 94 -15.66 -4.81 18.00
CA PRO A 94 -17.04 -4.46 18.23
C PRO A 94 -17.63 -5.23 19.40
N PHE A 95 -18.31 -4.51 20.28
CA PHE A 95 -19.10 -5.09 21.36
C PHE A 95 -20.45 -5.50 20.78
N PHE A 96 -20.59 -6.77 20.44
CA PHE A 96 -21.84 -7.33 19.95
C PHE A 96 -22.74 -7.72 21.13
N LEU A 97 -23.86 -7.02 21.30
CA LEU A 97 -24.73 -7.19 22.46
C LEU A 97 -25.69 -8.38 22.33
N TRP A 98 -25.91 -8.82 21.09
CA TRP A 98 -26.68 -10.02 20.77
C TRP A 98 -25.83 -11.30 20.83
N TRP A 99 -24.56 -11.18 21.23
CA TRP A 99 -23.60 -12.28 21.29
C TRP A 99 -23.27 -12.66 22.73
N ASP A 100 -24.01 -13.62 23.27
CA ASP A 100 -23.82 -14.13 24.63
C ASP A 100 -22.40 -14.71 24.82
N GLY A 101 -21.67 -14.25 25.84
CA GLY A 101 -20.43 -14.88 26.33
C GLY A 101 -19.14 -14.57 25.56
N TYR A 102 -19.17 -13.72 24.54
CA TYR A 102 -18.07 -13.52 23.59
C TYR A 102 -17.30 -12.21 23.70
N GLN A 103 -17.51 -11.45 24.77
CA GLN A 103 -16.73 -10.24 25.05
C GLN A 103 -15.24 -10.53 25.37
N GLN A 104 -14.82 -11.80 25.35
CA GLN A 104 -13.44 -12.20 25.63
C GLN A 104 -12.60 -12.21 24.36
N ARG A 105 -11.46 -11.51 24.40
CA ARG A 105 -10.43 -11.60 23.36
C ARG A 105 -10.05 -13.07 23.16
N LEU A 106 -10.00 -13.51 21.90
CA LEU A 106 -9.53 -14.85 21.58
C LEU A 106 -8.07 -15.00 22.02
N SER A 107 -7.75 -16.15 22.64
CA SER A 107 -6.36 -16.49 22.91
C SER A 107 -5.62 -16.67 21.57
N PRO A 108 -4.44 -16.07 21.37
CA PRO A 108 -3.68 -16.21 20.12
C PRO A 108 -3.43 -17.67 19.71
N GLY A 109 -3.29 -18.57 20.68
CA GLY A 109 -3.07 -20.00 20.43
C GLY A 109 -4.25 -20.73 19.78
N VAL A 110 -5.48 -20.22 19.92
CA VAL A 110 -6.67 -20.82 19.29
C VAL A 110 -6.63 -20.64 17.78
N ILE A 111 -6.28 -19.44 17.30
CA ILE A 111 -6.23 -19.16 15.86
C ILE A 111 -5.00 -19.82 15.22
N GLN A 112 -3.87 -19.84 15.93
CA GLN A 112 -2.64 -20.52 15.47
C GLN A 112 -2.81 -22.05 15.33
N SER A 113 -3.85 -22.63 15.91
CA SER A 113 -4.16 -24.06 15.75
C SER A 113 -4.79 -24.42 14.38
N PHE A 114 -5.08 -23.42 13.56
CA PHE A 114 -5.60 -23.57 12.19
C PHE A 114 -4.58 -23.09 11.18
N SER A 115 -4.41 -23.84 10.08
CA SER A 115 -3.57 -23.39 8.97
C SER A 115 -4.24 -22.24 8.21
N ARG A 116 -3.46 -21.43 7.49
CA ARG A 116 -4.02 -20.38 6.61
C ARG A 116 -4.95 -20.98 5.55
N ASP A 117 -4.61 -22.16 5.05
CA ASP A 117 -5.43 -22.88 4.08
C ASP A 117 -6.76 -23.31 4.70
N ASP A 118 -6.78 -23.79 5.96
CA ASP A 118 -8.04 -24.08 6.67
C ASP A 118 -8.95 -22.84 6.74
N LEU A 119 -8.38 -21.66 7.04
CA LEU A 119 -9.13 -20.41 7.14
C LEU A 119 -9.63 -19.94 5.76
N LYS A 120 -8.79 -20.02 4.72
CA LYS A 120 -9.16 -19.68 3.34
C LYS A 120 -10.27 -20.61 2.82
N ASN A 121 -10.11 -21.91 2.99
CA ASN A 121 -11.06 -22.94 2.56
C ASN A 121 -12.41 -22.85 3.29
N ALA A 122 -12.45 -22.30 4.49
CA ALA A 122 -13.71 -22.00 5.16
C ALA A 122 -14.47 -20.87 4.45
N GLN A 123 -13.76 -19.80 4.06
CA GLN A 123 -14.34 -18.60 3.44
C GLN A 123 -14.71 -18.80 1.96
N THR A 124 -13.89 -19.51 1.18
CA THR A 124 -14.06 -19.72 -0.26
C THR A 124 -14.24 -21.19 -0.59
N ASP A 125 -14.97 -21.51 -1.68
CA ASP A 125 -15.06 -22.88 -2.20
C ASP A 125 -13.78 -23.33 -2.95
N GLU A 126 -12.77 -22.46 -3.04
CA GLU A 126 -11.49 -22.77 -3.68
C GLU A 126 -10.72 -23.85 -2.90
N GLY A 127 -10.29 -24.91 -3.59
CA GLY A 127 -9.30 -25.87 -3.05
C GLY A 127 -9.86 -27.08 -2.30
N LEU A 128 -11.17 -27.15 -2.03
CA LEU A 128 -11.78 -28.32 -1.40
C LEU A 128 -12.32 -29.32 -2.42
N ALA A 129 -11.92 -30.59 -2.28
CA ALA A 129 -12.35 -31.67 -3.16
C ALA A 129 -13.83 -32.09 -2.95
N THR A 130 -14.41 -31.84 -1.79
CA THR A 130 -15.79 -32.21 -1.43
C THR A 130 -16.46 -31.20 -0.48
N ALA A 131 -17.80 -31.12 -0.52
CA ALA A 131 -18.59 -30.30 0.42
C ALA A 131 -18.43 -30.74 1.89
N GLU A 132 -18.24 -32.05 2.12
CA GLU A 132 -18.03 -32.63 3.45
C GLU A 132 -16.74 -32.12 4.12
N ALA A 133 -15.68 -31.91 3.35
CA ALA A 133 -14.43 -31.35 3.86
C ALA A 133 -14.61 -29.90 4.34
N LYS A 134 -15.45 -29.12 3.64
CA LYS A 134 -15.80 -27.76 4.04
C LYS A 134 -16.57 -27.74 5.35
N ASP A 135 -17.61 -28.55 5.44
CA ASP A 135 -18.47 -28.62 6.63
C ASP A 135 -17.67 -29.04 7.87
N SER A 136 -16.70 -29.94 7.71
CA SER A 136 -15.78 -30.34 8.79
C SER A 136 -14.92 -29.17 9.28
N ILE A 137 -14.29 -28.41 8.37
CA ILE A 137 -13.48 -27.23 8.72
C ILE A 137 -14.34 -26.16 9.39
N VAL A 138 -15.49 -25.83 8.81
CA VAL A 138 -16.42 -24.84 9.35
C VAL A 138 -16.88 -25.24 10.76
N THR A 139 -17.22 -26.50 10.98
CA THR A 139 -17.60 -27.02 12.31
C THR A 139 -16.46 -26.88 13.32
N ARG A 140 -15.21 -27.19 12.92
CA ARG A 140 -14.04 -27.00 13.79
C ARG A 140 -13.83 -25.54 14.16
N LEU A 141 -13.94 -24.62 13.19
CA LEU A 141 -13.79 -23.19 13.43
C LEU A 141 -14.91 -22.61 14.29
N GLN A 142 -16.14 -23.11 14.12
CA GLN A 142 -17.28 -22.79 14.97
C GLN A 142 -17.06 -23.24 16.42
N ASN A 143 -16.60 -24.48 16.62
CA ASN A 143 -16.27 -25.02 17.94
C ASN A 143 -15.10 -24.29 18.61
N ALA A 144 -14.16 -23.79 17.81
CA ALA A 144 -13.05 -22.97 18.26
C ALA A 144 -13.41 -21.49 18.44
N ASN A 145 -14.68 -21.13 18.29
CA ASN A 145 -15.16 -19.77 18.46
C ASN A 145 -14.57 -18.73 17.48
N LEU A 146 -14.15 -19.18 16.30
CA LEU A 146 -13.60 -18.32 15.25
C LEU A 146 -14.67 -17.87 14.25
N LEU A 147 -15.72 -18.69 14.10
CA LEU A 147 -16.87 -18.41 13.26
C LEU A 147 -18.13 -18.31 14.09
N PHE A 148 -18.98 -17.38 13.69
CA PHE A 148 -20.28 -17.23 14.30
C PHE A 148 -21.21 -18.41 13.97
N THR A 149 -21.85 -18.97 15.00
CA THR A 149 -22.67 -20.20 14.91
C THR A 149 -24.17 -19.94 14.88
N LYS A 150 -24.66 -18.87 15.53
CA LYS A 150 -26.08 -18.50 15.44
C LYS A 150 -26.33 -18.02 14.00
N ARG A 151 -27.43 -18.44 13.40
CA ARG A 151 -27.88 -17.80 12.15
C ARG A 151 -28.09 -16.33 12.49
N LEU A 152 -27.33 -15.43 11.84
CA LEU A 152 -27.81 -14.06 11.68
C LEU A 152 -29.25 -14.22 11.21
N ARG A 153 -30.22 -13.66 11.93
CA ARG A 153 -31.57 -13.56 11.39
C ARG A 153 -31.39 -12.84 10.06
N THR A 154 -31.60 -13.56 8.96
CA THR A 154 -31.68 -12.95 7.64
C THR A 154 -32.64 -11.79 7.81
N GLN A 155 -32.19 -10.56 7.53
CA GLN A 155 -33.00 -9.35 7.73
C GLN A 155 -34.37 -9.63 7.12
N GLU A 156 -35.37 -9.85 7.98
CA GLU A 156 -36.72 -10.13 7.50
C GLU A 156 -37.22 -8.86 6.80
N ASN A 157 -38.03 -9.03 5.75
CA ASN A 157 -38.65 -7.90 5.07
C ASN A 157 -39.33 -6.99 6.11
N GLY A 158 -38.87 -5.74 6.23
CA GLY A 158 -39.42 -4.75 7.17
C GLY A 158 -38.48 -4.35 8.32
N GLN A 159 -37.31 -4.96 8.48
CA GLN A 159 -36.32 -4.46 9.47
C GLN A 159 -35.58 -3.22 8.96
N ILE A 160 -35.64 -2.16 9.76
CA ILE A 160 -34.96 -0.88 9.56
C ILE A 160 -33.61 -0.94 10.26
N LYS A 161 -32.52 -0.86 9.49
CA LYS A 161 -31.15 -0.76 10.02
C LYS A 161 -30.78 0.70 10.18
N PHE A 162 -30.08 1.03 11.27
CA PHE A 162 -29.61 2.37 11.51
C PHE A 162 -28.27 2.39 12.23
N PHE A 163 -27.56 3.50 12.07
CA PHE A 163 -26.34 3.82 12.79
C PHE A 163 -26.55 5.08 13.63
N VAL A 164 -25.93 5.13 14.81
CA VAL A 164 -25.91 6.33 15.65
C VAL A 164 -24.46 6.66 15.98
N SER A 165 -23.95 7.76 15.44
CA SER A 165 -22.66 8.32 15.82
C SER A 165 -22.84 9.05 17.15
N VAL A 166 -22.02 8.73 18.15
CA VAL A 166 -22.07 9.33 19.49
C VAL A 166 -20.70 9.90 19.81
N SER A 167 -20.61 11.21 19.98
CA SER A 167 -19.39 11.89 20.40
C SER A 167 -19.54 12.39 21.82
N VAL A 168 -18.64 11.95 22.70
CA VAL A 168 -18.65 12.30 24.12
C VAL A 168 -17.50 13.27 24.42
N ARG A 169 -17.85 14.45 24.94
CA ARG A 169 -16.94 15.53 25.33
C ARG A 169 -16.83 15.54 26.86
N GLY A 170 -16.01 14.66 27.44
CA GLY A 170 -15.86 14.59 28.89
C GLY A 170 -14.76 13.63 29.34
N GLY A 171 -14.36 13.73 30.61
CA GLY A 171 -13.31 12.89 31.22
C GLY A 171 -13.76 11.50 31.65
N SER A 172 -14.97 11.06 31.27
CA SER A 172 -15.47 9.72 31.59
C SER A 172 -14.59 8.65 30.95
N SER A 173 -14.32 7.56 31.69
CA SER A 173 -13.56 6.45 31.11
C SER A 173 -14.35 5.78 30.00
N LYS A 174 -13.61 5.21 29.04
CA LYS A 174 -14.20 4.50 27.90
C LYS A 174 -15.15 3.39 28.35
N GLU A 175 -14.76 2.62 29.36
CA GLU A 175 -15.51 1.50 29.92
C GLU A 175 -16.83 1.97 30.55
N ALA A 176 -16.82 3.12 31.22
CA ALA A 176 -18.03 3.70 31.81
C ALA A 176 -19.04 4.08 30.74
N VAL A 177 -18.59 4.74 29.66
CA VAL A 177 -19.45 5.13 28.53
C VAL A 177 -20.00 3.89 27.82
N ILE A 178 -19.18 2.87 27.60
CA ILE A 178 -19.66 1.60 27.01
C ILE A 178 -20.73 0.98 27.91
N GLY A 179 -20.51 0.89 29.23
CA GLY A 179 -21.51 0.36 30.16
C GLY A 179 -22.84 1.14 30.15
N GLN A 180 -22.78 2.47 30.00
CA GLN A 180 -23.96 3.33 29.83
C GLN A 180 -24.70 3.05 28.51
N LEU A 181 -23.97 2.94 27.40
CA LEU A 181 -24.53 2.60 26.09
C LEU A 181 -25.13 1.20 26.04
N GLU A 182 -24.47 0.22 26.68
CA GLU A 182 -25.00 -1.13 26.84
C GLU A 182 -26.32 -1.12 27.63
N ARG A 183 -26.39 -0.33 28.69
CA ARG A 183 -27.64 -0.15 29.46
C ARG A 183 -28.73 0.46 28.59
N ALA A 184 -28.41 1.50 27.81
CA ALA A 184 -29.34 2.10 26.87
C ALA A 184 -29.91 1.06 25.91
N PHE A 185 -29.07 0.19 25.33
CA PHE A 185 -29.55 -0.90 24.47
C PHE A 185 -30.45 -1.90 25.19
N ARG A 186 -30.15 -2.25 26.45
CA ARG A 186 -30.96 -3.21 27.23
C ARG A 186 -32.34 -2.68 27.60
N GLU A 187 -32.50 -1.36 27.74
CA GLU A 187 -33.80 -0.75 28.04
C GLU A 187 -34.76 -0.77 26.83
N TYR A 188 -34.25 -0.96 25.61
CA TYR A 188 -35.03 -1.04 24.36
C TYR A 188 -34.95 -2.45 23.75
N ASN A 189 -35.80 -3.35 24.24
CA ASN A 189 -35.79 -4.76 23.85
C ASN A 189 -36.25 -5.02 22.40
N GLU A 190 -36.82 -4.03 21.74
CA GLU A 190 -37.22 -4.07 20.32
C GLU A 190 -36.05 -3.83 19.36
N LEU A 191 -34.85 -3.56 19.89
CA LEU A 191 -33.62 -3.45 19.10
C LEU A 191 -32.95 -4.81 18.95
N GLU A 192 -32.68 -5.19 17.70
CA GLU A 192 -31.99 -6.41 17.33
C GLU A 192 -30.65 -6.10 16.62
N ASP A 193 -29.75 -7.08 16.54
CA ASP A 193 -28.44 -6.96 15.85
C ASP A 193 -27.61 -5.74 16.34
N SER A 194 -27.71 -5.48 17.65
CA SER A 194 -27.12 -4.33 18.34
C SER A 194 -25.62 -4.47 18.58
N SER A 195 -24.84 -3.47 18.17
CA SER A 195 -23.39 -3.44 18.34
C SER A 195 -22.87 -2.05 18.65
N ILE A 196 -21.81 -2.00 19.46
CA ILE A 196 -21.08 -0.77 19.81
C ILE A 196 -19.67 -0.86 19.23
N TYR A 197 -19.33 0.08 18.37
CA TYR A 197 -17.99 0.29 17.84
C TYR A 197 -17.36 1.47 18.56
N THR A 198 -16.05 1.40 18.79
CA THR A 198 -15.31 2.43 19.53
C THR A 198 -14.17 2.95 18.67
N SER A 199 -13.94 4.26 18.70
CA SER A 199 -12.82 4.92 18.01
C SER A 199 -12.02 5.78 18.99
N THR A 200 -11.00 6.48 18.48
CA THR A 200 -10.21 7.44 19.25
C THR A 200 -11.03 8.69 19.57
N GLY A 201 -10.64 9.40 20.62
CA GLY A 201 -11.20 10.73 20.94
C GLY A 201 -12.64 10.73 21.47
N GLY A 202 -13.10 9.65 22.11
CA GLY A 202 -14.44 9.59 22.72
C GLY A 202 -15.58 9.46 21.71
N ASN A 203 -15.29 8.91 20.52
CA ASN A 203 -16.29 8.66 19.48
C ASN A 203 -16.72 7.20 19.47
N TYR A 204 -18.02 6.99 19.39
CA TYR A 204 -18.66 5.68 19.35
C TYR A 204 -19.59 5.64 18.15
N LEU A 205 -19.75 4.46 17.57
CA LEU A 205 -20.74 4.22 16.54
C LEU A 205 -21.61 3.06 17.02
N LEU A 206 -22.90 3.30 17.11
CA LEU A 206 -23.89 2.29 17.48
C LEU A 206 -24.55 1.79 16.21
N LYS A 207 -24.82 0.50 16.12
CA LYS A 207 -25.57 -0.10 15.02
C LYS A 207 -26.64 -1.00 15.59
N ALA A 208 -27.85 -0.89 15.09
CA ALA A 208 -28.95 -1.78 15.45
C ALA A 208 -29.97 -1.89 14.30
N THR A 209 -30.91 -2.80 14.50
CA THR A 209 -32.06 -3.03 13.62
C THR A 209 -33.34 -3.04 14.45
N THR A 210 -34.44 -2.60 13.86
CA THR A 210 -35.77 -2.67 14.48
C THR A 210 -36.85 -2.73 13.41
N SER A 211 -38.04 -3.23 13.72
CA SER A 211 -39.19 -3.18 12.81
C SER A 211 -40.01 -1.89 12.92
N VAL A 212 -39.69 -1.01 13.88
CA VAL A 212 -40.51 0.17 14.22
C VAL A 212 -39.68 1.46 14.21
N TYR A 213 -40.00 2.40 13.32
CA TYR A 213 -39.30 3.70 13.23
C TYR A 213 -39.31 4.50 14.53
N GLU A 214 -40.43 4.48 15.27
CA GLU A 214 -40.56 5.23 16.53
C GLU A 214 -39.59 4.76 17.61
N VAL A 215 -39.19 3.48 17.59
CA VAL A 215 -38.21 2.93 18.52
C VAL A 215 -36.85 3.59 18.31
N ILE A 216 -36.48 3.88 17.06
CA ILE A 216 -35.21 4.55 16.73
C ILE A 216 -35.17 5.93 17.40
N GLY A 217 -36.24 6.72 17.26
CA GLY A 217 -36.33 8.04 17.85
C GLY A 217 -36.24 8.01 19.38
N LYS A 218 -37.00 7.12 20.03
CA LYS A 218 -36.95 6.96 21.49
C LYS A 218 -35.57 6.52 21.97
N PHE A 219 -34.97 5.55 21.29
CA PHE A 219 -33.62 5.08 21.61
C PHE A 219 -32.58 6.20 21.50
N VAL A 220 -32.53 6.90 20.36
CA VAL A 220 -31.56 7.99 20.11
C VAL A 220 -31.72 9.11 21.13
N LEU A 221 -32.95 9.51 21.44
CA LEU A 221 -33.23 10.56 22.42
C LEU A 221 -32.89 10.17 23.86
N SER A 222 -32.80 8.87 24.17
CA SER A 222 -32.43 8.42 25.50
C SER A 222 -30.92 8.34 25.73
N ILE A 223 -30.10 8.23 24.67
CA ILE A 223 -28.62 8.16 24.79
C ILE A 223 -28.04 9.32 25.63
N PRO A 224 -28.43 10.60 25.39
CA PRO A 224 -27.97 11.71 26.22
C PRO A 224 -28.30 11.55 27.70
N ASP A 225 -29.44 10.94 28.05
CA ASP A 225 -29.86 10.73 29.44
C ASP A 225 -28.98 9.71 30.18
N PHE A 226 -28.40 8.74 29.47
CA PHE A 226 -27.49 7.76 30.05
C PHE A 226 -26.06 8.28 30.24
N ILE A 227 -25.59 9.14 29.34
CA ILE A 227 -24.21 9.62 29.33
C ILE A 227 -24.09 10.93 30.12
N SER A 228 -24.84 11.95 29.70
CA SER A 228 -24.93 13.32 30.20
C SER A 228 -25.29 14.22 29.00
N PRO A 229 -26.43 14.93 28.99
CA PRO A 229 -26.85 15.71 27.83
C PRO A 229 -25.90 16.86 27.46
N ALA A 230 -25.14 17.39 28.43
CA ALA A 230 -24.18 18.46 28.17
C ALA A 230 -22.90 17.97 27.46
N ASP A 231 -22.61 16.67 27.56
CA ASP A 231 -21.33 16.09 27.16
C ASP A 231 -21.48 15.15 25.95
N CYS A 232 -22.67 15.03 25.37
CA CYS A 232 -22.96 14.03 24.35
C CYS A 232 -23.66 14.66 23.14
N THR A 233 -23.15 14.40 21.95
CA THR A 233 -23.83 14.71 20.69
C THR A 233 -24.07 13.43 19.91
N THR A 234 -25.29 13.26 19.40
CA THR A 234 -25.69 12.10 18.62
C THR A 234 -26.07 12.49 17.20
N GLU A 235 -25.68 11.67 16.23
CA GLU A 235 -26.13 11.77 14.85
C GLU A 235 -26.66 10.43 14.36
N THR A 236 -27.84 10.41 13.73
CA THR A 236 -28.47 9.16 13.26
C THR A 236 -28.43 9.06 11.75
N HIS A 237 -28.08 7.88 11.26
CA HIS A 237 -28.07 7.53 9.84
C HIS A 237 -28.99 6.33 9.61
N LEU A 238 -30.07 6.52 8.86
CA LEU A 238 -31.04 5.46 8.57
C LEU A 238 -30.66 4.76 7.27
N VAL A 239 -30.48 3.44 7.28
CA VAL A 239 -30.11 2.69 6.08
C VAL A 239 -31.32 2.50 5.18
N ALA A 240 -31.24 3.04 3.97
CA ALA A 240 -32.29 2.95 2.95
C ALA A 240 -32.18 1.64 2.14
N SER A 241 -30.95 1.24 1.82
CA SER A 241 -30.67 0.01 1.08
C SER A 241 -29.23 -0.44 1.28
N THR A 242 -29.00 -1.72 0.99
CA THR A 242 -27.69 -2.37 0.98
C THR A 242 -27.50 -3.05 -0.36
N THR A 243 -26.35 -2.85 -1.01
CA THR A 243 -26.06 -3.46 -2.32
C THR A 243 -25.42 -4.84 -2.23
N GLY A 244 -25.15 -5.36 -1.02
CA GLY A 244 -24.46 -6.65 -0.86
C GLY A 244 -24.92 -7.46 0.35
N ASP A 245 -24.89 -8.77 0.19
CA ASP A 245 -24.86 -9.74 1.29
C ASP A 245 -23.54 -9.61 2.02
N TYR A 246 -23.56 -9.68 3.34
CA TYR A 246 -22.46 -9.12 4.09
C TYR A 246 -21.16 -9.89 3.92
N SER A 247 -20.10 -9.23 3.45
CA SER A 247 -18.77 -9.82 3.38
C SER A 247 -17.93 -9.35 4.58
N ASP A 248 -17.88 -10.18 5.62
CA ASP A 248 -16.80 -10.14 6.61
C ASP A 248 -15.58 -10.90 6.07
N PHE A 249 -15.28 -10.77 4.77
CA PHE A 249 -14.17 -11.50 4.17
C PHE A 249 -12.86 -11.02 4.80
N VAL A 250 -12.06 -11.96 5.28
CA VAL A 250 -10.70 -11.72 5.74
C VAL A 250 -9.76 -11.78 4.54
N ASP A 251 -8.91 -10.78 4.38
CA ASP A 251 -7.81 -10.79 3.42
C ASP A 251 -6.66 -11.65 3.97
N PHE A 252 -6.72 -12.95 3.66
CA PHE A 252 -5.69 -13.93 4.04
C PHE A 252 -4.38 -13.75 3.26
N GLU A 253 -4.38 -12.94 2.18
CA GLU A 253 -3.20 -12.74 1.37
C GLU A 253 -2.29 -11.72 2.07
N GLN A 254 -1.13 -12.18 2.54
CA GLN A 254 -0.07 -11.29 2.98
C GLN A 254 0.65 -10.71 1.76
N THR A 255 0.01 -9.79 1.06
CA THR A 255 0.74 -8.92 0.13
C THR A 255 1.65 -8.02 0.96
N GLU A 256 2.96 -8.01 0.68
CA GLU A 256 3.90 -7.13 1.38
C GLU A 256 3.40 -5.66 1.29
N PRO A 257 3.38 -4.89 2.39
CA PRO A 257 2.91 -3.49 2.37
C PRO A 257 3.61 -2.59 1.35
N ALA A 258 4.84 -2.95 0.96
CA ALA A 258 5.56 -2.29 -0.12
C ALA A 258 4.92 -2.54 -1.49
N LEU A 259 4.48 -3.77 -1.76
CA LEU A 259 3.81 -4.14 -3.00
C LEU A 259 2.41 -3.53 -3.12
N LEU A 260 1.64 -3.50 -2.02
CA LEU A 260 0.34 -2.82 -2.01
C LEU A 260 0.48 -1.31 -2.30
N ARG A 261 1.48 -0.67 -1.69
CA ARG A 261 1.78 0.74 -1.94
C ARG A 261 2.27 0.97 -3.36
N MET A 262 3.07 0.06 -3.90
CA MET A 262 3.51 0.13 -5.30
C MET A 262 2.32 -0.02 -6.26
N CYS A 263 1.43 -0.98 -6.05
CA CYS A 263 0.21 -1.14 -6.86
C CYS A 263 -0.72 0.07 -6.74
N GLY A 264 -0.87 0.65 -5.54
CA GLY A 264 -1.68 1.85 -5.32
C GLY A 264 -1.05 3.13 -5.90
N LEU A 265 0.11 3.53 -5.39
CA LEU A 265 0.77 4.80 -5.72
C LEU A 265 1.32 4.82 -7.14
N TRP A 266 1.91 3.71 -7.59
CA TRP A 266 2.47 3.63 -8.94
C TRP A 266 1.46 3.10 -9.96
N LYS A 267 0.26 2.70 -9.51
CA LYS A 267 -0.86 2.22 -10.34
C LYS A 267 -0.48 0.98 -11.17
N PHE A 268 0.35 0.09 -10.63
CA PHE A 268 0.62 -1.21 -11.25
C PHE A 268 -0.49 -2.21 -10.96
N SER A 269 -0.73 -3.11 -11.91
CA SER A 269 -1.66 -4.23 -11.77
C SER A 269 -1.21 -5.16 -10.65
N GLU A 270 -2.04 -5.32 -9.62
CA GLU A 270 -1.77 -6.27 -8.53
C GLU A 270 -1.69 -7.71 -9.05
N ASN A 271 -2.48 -8.07 -10.06
CA ASN A 271 -2.42 -9.39 -10.68
C ASN A 271 -1.04 -9.65 -11.31
N SER A 272 -0.48 -8.66 -12.02
CA SER A 272 0.84 -8.78 -12.64
C SER A 272 1.96 -8.93 -11.60
N VAL A 273 1.78 -8.35 -10.41
CA VAL A 273 2.71 -8.52 -9.28
C VAL A 273 2.52 -9.88 -8.61
N ARG A 274 1.28 -10.32 -8.38
CA ARG A 274 0.97 -11.60 -7.72
C ARG A 274 1.33 -12.83 -8.57
N GLU A 275 1.34 -12.69 -9.89
CA GLU A 275 1.81 -13.74 -10.81
C GLU A 275 3.33 -14.00 -10.69
N LEU A 276 4.09 -13.09 -10.08
CA LEU A 276 5.51 -13.29 -9.82
C LEU A 276 5.73 -14.31 -8.69
N PRO A 277 6.80 -15.12 -8.74
CA PRO A 277 7.26 -15.91 -7.60
C PRO A 277 7.50 -15.06 -6.33
N GLU A 278 7.28 -15.62 -5.14
CA GLU A 278 7.35 -14.89 -3.85
C GLU A 278 8.72 -14.18 -3.64
N ASN A 279 9.82 -14.82 -4.03
CA ASN A 279 11.15 -14.21 -3.95
C ASN A 279 11.31 -12.98 -4.87
N GLN A 280 10.63 -12.98 -6.01
CA GLN A 280 10.61 -11.86 -6.95
C GLN A 280 9.68 -10.75 -6.47
N GLN A 281 8.53 -11.09 -5.90
CA GLN A 281 7.66 -10.14 -5.21
C GLN A 281 8.42 -9.39 -4.10
N ARG A 282 9.14 -10.12 -3.25
CA ARG A 282 9.96 -9.52 -2.19
C ARG A 282 11.03 -8.57 -2.75
N ALA A 283 11.77 -9.00 -3.78
CA ALA A 283 12.79 -8.15 -4.39
C ALA A 283 12.19 -6.86 -4.98
N LEU A 284 10.99 -6.94 -5.56
CA LEU A 284 10.27 -5.76 -6.05
C LEU A 284 9.85 -4.82 -4.92
N GLY A 285 9.36 -5.38 -3.80
CA GLY A 285 9.04 -4.64 -2.59
C GLY A 285 10.27 -3.92 -2.00
N GLU A 286 11.42 -4.58 -1.98
CA GLU A 286 12.70 -4.02 -1.54
C GLU A 286 13.15 -2.85 -2.44
N VAL A 287 13.08 -3.04 -3.77
CA VAL A 287 13.40 -1.99 -4.75
C VAL A 287 12.49 -0.78 -4.56
N TYR A 288 11.18 -1.00 -4.45
CA TYR A 288 10.21 0.07 -4.21
C TYR A 288 10.51 0.82 -2.91
N ALA A 289 10.72 0.10 -1.81
CA ALA A 289 11.04 0.70 -0.51
C ALA A 289 12.34 1.51 -0.58
N ALA A 290 13.36 1.02 -1.29
CA ALA A 290 14.61 1.74 -1.49
C ALA A 290 14.40 3.05 -2.26
N ILE A 291 13.51 3.08 -3.26
CA ILE A 291 13.21 4.29 -4.04
C ILE A 291 12.47 5.32 -3.20
N GLU A 292 11.44 4.91 -2.46
CA GLU A 292 10.66 5.84 -1.64
C GLU A 292 11.47 6.41 -0.48
N ASN A 293 12.37 5.61 0.10
CA ASN A 293 13.27 6.06 1.17
C ASN A 293 14.49 6.85 0.64
N SER A 294 14.77 6.81 -0.66
CA SER A 294 15.92 7.51 -1.24
C SER A 294 15.61 8.98 -1.50
N GLN A 295 16.31 9.86 -0.78
CA GLN A 295 16.36 11.29 -1.06
C GLN A 295 17.18 11.62 -2.33
N ILE A 296 17.88 10.64 -2.91
CA ILE A 296 18.88 10.84 -3.97
C ILE A 296 18.24 10.71 -5.37
N ILE A 297 17.12 10.00 -5.49
CA ILE A 297 16.42 9.78 -6.76
C ILE A 297 15.39 10.88 -6.97
N SER A 298 15.72 11.85 -7.83
CA SER A 298 14.79 12.92 -8.27
C SER A 298 13.56 12.33 -8.97
N ILE A 299 12.45 13.07 -8.98
CA ILE A 299 11.15 12.65 -9.55
C ILE A 299 11.30 12.08 -10.96
N ASP A 300 12.02 12.77 -11.86
CA ASP A 300 12.24 12.31 -13.24
C ASP A 300 12.97 10.96 -13.34
N LYS A 301 13.80 10.62 -12.35
CA LYS A 301 14.53 9.35 -12.29
C LYS A 301 13.66 8.22 -11.73
N ARG A 302 12.68 8.54 -10.87
CA ARG A 302 11.67 7.58 -10.39
C ARG A 302 10.83 7.08 -11.56
N GLU A 303 10.46 7.97 -12.49
CA GLU A 303 9.71 7.61 -13.70
C GLU A 303 10.45 6.61 -14.60
N ILE A 304 11.78 6.73 -14.73
CA ILE A 304 12.57 5.75 -15.49
C ILE A 304 12.49 4.38 -14.83
N ILE A 305 12.69 4.30 -13.50
CA ILE A 305 12.62 3.02 -12.79
C ILE A 305 11.21 2.44 -12.83
N LYS A 306 10.18 3.27 -12.64
CA LYS A 306 8.77 2.88 -12.78
C LYS A 306 8.50 2.27 -14.16
N LYS A 307 9.00 2.87 -15.23
CA LYS A 307 8.84 2.33 -16.60
C LYS A 307 9.63 1.05 -16.83
N ILE A 308 10.77 0.87 -16.16
CA ILE A 308 11.53 -0.39 -16.19
C ILE A 308 10.78 -1.49 -15.43
N ILE A 309 10.22 -1.20 -14.25
CA ILE A 309 9.37 -2.14 -13.51
C ILE A 309 8.13 -2.50 -14.34
N GLN A 310 7.50 -1.52 -14.98
CA GLN A 310 6.38 -1.78 -15.90
C GLN A 310 6.77 -2.78 -16.99
N ALA A 311 7.90 -2.53 -17.66
CA ALA A 311 8.41 -3.41 -18.70
C ALA A 311 8.69 -4.83 -18.20
N VAL A 312 9.16 -4.97 -16.97
CA VAL A 312 9.38 -6.28 -16.33
C VAL A 312 8.07 -6.99 -16.06
N LEU A 313 7.10 -6.31 -15.44
CA LEU A 313 5.80 -6.88 -15.10
C LEU A 313 4.98 -7.27 -16.33
N GLU A 314 5.11 -6.51 -17.41
CA GLU A 314 4.41 -6.75 -18.69
C GLU A 314 5.20 -7.66 -19.64
N ASN A 315 6.40 -8.11 -19.25
CA ASN A 315 7.33 -8.85 -20.09
C ASN A 315 7.64 -8.14 -21.44
N ASP A 316 7.70 -6.80 -21.41
CA ASP A 316 7.94 -5.92 -22.56
C ASP A 316 9.44 -5.65 -22.73
N HIS A 317 10.06 -6.41 -23.64
CA HIS A 317 11.46 -6.26 -23.98
C HIS A 317 11.79 -4.94 -24.68
N GLU A 318 10.86 -4.38 -25.46
CA GLU A 318 11.10 -3.14 -26.22
C GLU A 318 11.14 -1.95 -25.28
N LEU A 319 10.15 -1.84 -24.39
CA LEU A 319 10.10 -0.80 -23.37
C LEU A 319 11.32 -0.89 -22.45
N LEU A 320 11.70 -2.10 -22.02
CA LEU A 320 12.90 -2.28 -21.19
C LEU A 320 14.15 -1.77 -21.90
N ARG A 321 14.33 -2.10 -23.18
CA ARG A 321 15.46 -1.63 -23.99
C ARG A 321 15.44 -0.11 -24.15
N GLU A 322 14.28 0.46 -24.44
CA GLU A 322 14.11 1.92 -24.55
C GLU A 322 14.56 2.62 -23.26
N LYS A 323 14.05 2.17 -22.11
CA LYS A 323 14.33 2.82 -20.82
C LYS A 323 15.73 2.55 -20.27
N THR A 324 16.40 1.49 -20.74
CA THR A 324 17.81 1.21 -20.42
C THR A 324 18.80 1.80 -21.44
N THR A 325 18.31 2.53 -22.46
CA THR A 325 19.16 3.13 -23.51
C THR A 325 20.23 4.06 -22.95
N PHE A 326 19.99 4.68 -21.78
CA PHE A 326 20.98 5.55 -21.14
C PHE A 326 22.30 4.81 -20.81
N LEU A 327 22.27 3.50 -20.57
CA LEU A 327 23.46 2.68 -20.35
C LEU A 327 24.38 2.66 -21.57
N PHE A 328 23.83 2.75 -22.78
CA PHE A 328 24.59 2.80 -24.02
C PHE A 328 25.24 4.18 -24.25
N ALA A 329 24.67 5.23 -23.64
CA ALA A 329 25.27 6.57 -23.65
C ALA A 329 26.34 6.75 -22.55
N LEU A 330 26.46 5.80 -21.61
CA LEU A 330 27.37 5.91 -20.46
C LEU A 330 28.82 6.14 -20.89
N GLU A 331 29.34 5.34 -21.83
CA GLU A 331 30.74 5.42 -22.25
C GLU A 331 31.07 6.79 -22.86
N SER A 332 30.20 7.30 -23.73
CA SER A 332 30.35 8.62 -24.34
C SER A 332 30.36 9.73 -23.28
N HIS A 333 29.41 9.70 -22.34
CA HIS A 333 29.38 10.67 -21.25
C HIS A 333 30.58 10.54 -20.31
N LEU A 334 31.04 9.33 -20.02
CA LEU A 334 32.22 9.10 -19.18
C LEU A 334 33.48 9.67 -19.82
N PHE A 335 33.66 9.53 -21.14
CA PHE A 335 34.80 10.11 -21.85
C PHE A 335 34.80 11.63 -21.78
N GLN A 336 33.66 12.25 -22.03
CA GLN A 336 33.51 13.70 -21.93
C GLN A 336 33.73 14.20 -20.51
N PHE A 337 33.14 13.50 -19.53
CA PHE A 337 33.33 13.78 -18.11
C PHE A 337 34.80 13.66 -17.70
N THR A 338 35.51 12.63 -18.19
CA THR A 338 36.93 12.44 -17.91
C THR A 338 37.74 13.62 -18.46
N ALA A 339 37.60 13.93 -19.74
CA ALA A 339 38.31 15.04 -20.38
C ALA A 339 38.07 16.38 -19.65
N ARG A 340 36.83 16.64 -19.24
CA ARG A 340 36.45 17.85 -18.51
C ARG A 340 37.04 17.88 -17.10
N THR A 341 36.85 16.83 -16.33
CA THR A 341 37.36 16.76 -14.96
C THR A 341 38.87 16.91 -14.92
N MET A 342 39.56 16.30 -15.88
CA MET A 342 41.00 16.47 -16.06
C MET A 342 41.38 17.92 -16.38
N SER A 343 40.65 18.57 -17.28
CA SER A 343 40.85 19.98 -17.60
C SER A 343 40.60 20.90 -16.39
N GLU A 344 39.65 20.58 -15.53
CA GLU A 344 39.36 21.35 -14.31
C GLU A 344 40.46 21.16 -13.25
N LEU A 345 40.97 19.94 -13.08
CA LEU A 345 41.92 19.59 -12.01
C LEU A 345 43.40 19.84 -12.36
N TYR A 346 43.75 19.80 -13.65
CA TYR A 346 45.12 19.93 -14.17
C TYR A 346 45.27 21.04 -15.22
N GLY A 347 44.19 21.67 -15.68
CA GLY A 347 44.20 22.75 -16.66
C GLY A 347 43.96 22.27 -18.11
N LYS A 348 43.65 23.21 -19.01
CA LYS A 348 43.23 22.92 -20.39
C LYS A 348 44.27 22.16 -21.23
N ASP A 349 45.56 22.31 -20.92
CA ASP A 349 46.67 21.65 -21.62
C ASP A 349 47.15 20.37 -20.91
N TRP A 350 46.37 19.79 -19.99
CA TRP A 350 46.74 18.58 -19.23
C TRP A 350 47.20 17.40 -20.11
N MET A 351 46.66 17.30 -21.34
CA MET A 351 47.06 16.31 -22.33
C MET A 351 48.54 16.40 -22.73
N LYS A 352 49.14 17.60 -22.67
CA LYS A 352 50.56 17.82 -22.98
C LYS A 352 51.44 17.77 -21.72
N SER A 353 50.94 18.26 -20.59
CA SER A 353 51.73 18.40 -19.36
C SER A 353 51.73 17.16 -18.49
N ASP A 354 50.57 16.51 -18.33
CA ASP A 354 50.35 15.52 -17.27
C ASP A 354 49.97 14.13 -17.80
N PHE A 355 49.45 14.04 -19.01
CA PHE A 355 48.91 12.79 -19.54
C PHE A 355 49.93 11.65 -19.59
N GLN A 356 51.17 11.89 -20.05
CA GLN A 356 52.18 10.82 -20.11
C GLN A 356 52.49 10.25 -18.71
N ARG A 357 52.64 11.13 -17.71
CA ARG A 357 52.86 10.74 -16.31
C ARG A 357 51.70 9.89 -15.76
N LEU A 358 50.47 10.29 -16.05
CA LEU A 358 49.27 9.58 -15.61
C LEU A 358 49.08 8.26 -16.34
N LYS A 359 49.37 8.22 -17.64
CA LYS A 359 49.37 7.03 -18.50
C LYS A 359 50.35 5.98 -17.97
N ASP A 360 51.58 6.39 -17.66
CA ASP A 360 52.61 5.50 -17.10
C ASP A 360 52.17 4.95 -15.74
N ALA A 361 51.57 5.80 -14.89
CA ALA A 361 51.08 5.40 -13.56
C ALA A 361 49.88 4.44 -13.60
N THR A 362 49.09 4.46 -14.68
CA THR A 362 47.88 3.65 -14.85
C THR A 362 48.08 2.44 -15.75
N LYS A 363 49.29 2.27 -16.32
CA LYS A 363 49.63 1.22 -17.28
C LYS A 363 48.73 1.20 -18.52
N ILE A 364 48.23 2.37 -18.92
CA ILE A 364 47.50 2.51 -20.19
C ILE A 364 48.48 2.24 -21.35
N PRO A 365 48.11 1.43 -22.37
CA PRO A 365 49.03 1.01 -23.43
C PRO A 365 49.76 2.14 -24.16
N ASN A 366 51.02 1.91 -24.54
CA ASN A 366 51.87 2.93 -25.15
C ASN A 366 51.35 3.45 -26.51
N ASP A 367 50.61 2.63 -27.25
CA ASP A 367 49.94 2.94 -28.51
C ASP A 367 48.62 3.72 -28.35
N PHE A 368 48.29 4.17 -27.14
CA PHE A 368 47.09 4.96 -26.88
C PHE A 368 46.97 6.19 -27.79
N SER A 369 45.84 6.28 -28.49
CA SER A 369 45.36 7.44 -29.22
C SER A 369 43.93 7.77 -28.77
N GLN A 370 43.42 8.96 -29.09
CA GLN A 370 42.02 9.31 -28.82
C GLN A 370 41.03 8.31 -29.45
N ASN A 371 41.42 7.63 -30.54
CA ASN A 371 40.60 6.64 -31.24
C ASN A 371 40.65 5.25 -30.60
N THR A 372 41.58 5.00 -29.67
CA THR A 372 41.72 3.72 -28.94
C THR A 372 41.38 3.87 -27.46
N TRP A 373 40.75 4.99 -27.07
CA TRP A 373 40.38 5.28 -25.69
C TRP A 373 39.24 4.35 -25.25
N THR A 374 39.51 3.51 -24.25
CA THR A 374 38.52 2.56 -23.73
C THR A 374 37.85 3.02 -22.44
N PHE A 375 36.71 2.40 -22.10
CA PHE A 375 36.04 2.58 -20.82
C PHE A 375 36.99 2.35 -19.63
N LYS A 376 37.78 1.28 -19.70
CA LYS A 376 38.76 0.89 -18.68
C LYS A 376 39.87 1.92 -18.50
N ASP A 377 40.33 2.54 -19.59
CA ASP A 377 41.33 3.62 -19.51
C ASP A 377 40.78 4.83 -18.75
N SER A 378 39.52 5.16 -18.96
CA SER A 378 38.84 6.26 -18.26
C SER A 378 38.74 6.01 -16.77
N LEU A 379 38.30 4.81 -16.37
CA LEU A 379 38.22 4.43 -14.96
C LEU A 379 39.59 4.44 -14.29
N SER A 380 40.61 3.89 -14.97
CA SER A 380 41.98 3.83 -14.45
C SER A 380 42.55 5.23 -14.25
N LEU A 381 42.35 6.12 -15.23
CA LEU A 381 42.80 7.50 -15.18
C LEU A 381 42.11 8.27 -14.05
N LEU A 382 40.77 8.24 -14.02
CA LEU A 382 39.98 8.92 -12.98
C LEU A 382 40.28 8.38 -11.58
N GLY A 383 40.43 7.06 -11.42
CA GLY A 383 40.81 6.45 -10.14
C GLY A 383 42.19 6.90 -9.65
N LYS A 384 43.16 7.01 -10.56
CA LYS A 384 44.48 7.55 -10.22
C LYS A 384 44.38 9.01 -9.79
N VAL A 385 43.63 9.81 -10.53
CA VAL A 385 43.41 11.23 -10.26
C VAL A 385 42.69 11.45 -8.94
N ASP A 386 41.70 10.62 -8.63
CA ASP A 386 40.98 10.64 -7.37
C ASP A 386 41.94 10.47 -6.18
N SER A 387 42.88 9.52 -6.29
CA SER A 387 43.93 9.30 -5.28
C SER A 387 44.91 10.47 -5.15
N GLU A 388 45.25 11.15 -6.25
CA GLU A 388 46.19 12.29 -6.24
C GLU A 388 45.53 13.59 -5.74
N LYS A 389 44.23 13.75 -5.98
CA LYS A 389 43.48 15.01 -5.76
C LYS A 389 42.53 14.91 -4.56
N LYS A 390 42.92 14.17 -3.52
CA LYS A 390 42.19 14.05 -2.25
C LYS A 390 40.72 13.65 -2.44
N ASN A 391 40.48 12.60 -3.21
CA ASN A 391 39.15 12.01 -3.41
C ASN A 391 38.15 12.97 -4.10
N ALA A 392 38.63 13.79 -5.05
CA ALA A 392 37.81 14.76 -5.78
C ALA A 392 36.67 14.11 -6.59
N ILE A 393 36.92 12.95 -7.20
CA ILE A 393 35.92 12.18 -7.97
C ILE A 393 34.96 11.48 -7.02
N SER A 394 35.48 10.84 -5.96
CA SER A 394 34.65 10.20 -4.94
C SER A 394 33.71 11.18 -4.24
N SER A 395 34.17 12.41 -3.99
CA SER A 395 33.35 13.49 -3.44
C SER A 395 32.21 13.90 -4.37
N LEU A 396 32.44 13.82 -5.69
CA LEU A 396 31.45 14.19 -6.69
C LEU A 396 30.44 13.05 -6.94
N LEU A 397 30.92 11.83 -7.17
CA LEU A 397 30.11 10.71 -7.64
C LEU A 397 29.60 9.86 -6.47
N ASN A 398 30.51 9.21 -5.72
CA ASN A 398 30.34 8.41 -4.49
C ASN A 398 31.70 7.71 -4.23
N GLU A 399 32.04 7.27 -3.03
CA GLU A 399 33.25 6.45 -2.78
C GLU A 399 33.31 5.14 -3.60
N LYS A 400 32.15 4.55 -3.92
CA LYS A 400 32.03 3.31 -4.69
C LYS A 400 31.89 3.53 -6.21
N TRP A 401 32.18 4.73 -6.71
CA TRP A 401 31.87 5.09 -8.10
C TRP A 401 32.51 4.17 -9.15
N ILE A 402 33.72 3.66 -8.91
CA ILE A 402 34.39 2.72 -9.83
C ILE A 402 33.58 1.44 -9.98
N THR A 403 33.25 0.78 -8.85
CA THR A 403 32.48 -0.47 -8.84
C THR A 403 31.11 -0.30 -9.47
N ILE A 404 30.43 0.83 -9.20
CA ILE A 404 29.13 1.14 -9.81
C ILE A 404 29.26 1.27 -11.34
N LEU A 405 30.29 1.95 -11.84
CA LEU A 405 30.50 2.13 -13.28
C LEU A 405 30.89 0.82 -13.97
N GLU A 406 31.73 -0.01 -13.36
CA GLU A 406 32.04 -1.35 -13.86
C GLU A 406 30.77 -2.21 -13.96
N GLY A 407 29.94 -2.22 -12.92
CA GLY A 407 28.64 -2.89 -12.93
C GLY A 407 27.69 -2.34 -14.00
N ALA A 408 27.70 -1.03 -14.26
CA ALA A 408 26.91 -0.43 -15.33
C ALA A 408 27.37 -0.88 -16.73
N HIS A 409 28.68 -1.04 -16.94
CA HIS A 409 29.23 -1.56 -18.19
C HIS A 409 28.86 -3.04 -18.40
N GLU A 410 28.97 -3.87 -17.35
CA GLU A 410 28.52 -5.26 -17.39
C GLU A 410 27.01 -5.37 -17.66
N MET A 411 26.20 -4.54 -17.01
CA MET A 411 24.77 -4.46 -17.27
C MET A 411 24.46 -4.06 -18.70
N ARG A 412 25.16 -3.06 -19.26
CA ARG A 412 25.01 -2.66 -20.67
C ARG A 412 25.24 -3.85 -21.61
N ASN A 413 26.24 -4.69 -21.34
CA ASN A 413 26.49 -5.89 -22.12
C ASN A 413 25.37 -6.93 -21.96
N ARG A 414 24.86 -7.15 -20.73
CA ARG A 414 23.70 -8.04 -20.49
C ARG A 414 22.44 -7.59 -21.23
N VAL A 415 22.14 -6.28 -21.20
CA VAL A 415 21.01 -5.70 -21.92
C VAL A 415 21.21 -5.81 -23.43
N GLY A 416 22.43 -5.54 -23.94
CA GLY A 416 22.76 -5.59 -25.36
C GLY A 416 22.77 -7.00 -25.98
N HIS A 417 23.13 -8.03 -25.21
CA HIS A 417 23.21 -9.41 -25.68
C HIS A 417 21.95 -10.25 -25.40
N GLY A 418 20.94 -9.67 -24.76
CA GLY A 418 19.57 -10.17 -24.77
C GLY A 418 19.29 -11.33 -23.83
N LYS A 419 19.10 -11.01 -22.54
CA LYS A 419 18.20 -11.72 -21.58
C LYS A 419 17.92 -10.94 -20.27
N PRO A 420 17.84 -9.59 -20.25
CA PRO A 420 17.75 -8.83 -19.00
C PRO A 420 16.50 -9.14 -18.15
N LEU A 421 15.43 -9.67 -18.75
CA LEU A 421 14.21 -10.05 -18.03
C LEU A 421 14.36 -11.34 -17.19
N GLN A 422 15.38 -12.17 -17.38
CA GLN A 422 15.56 -13.39 -16.57
C GLN A 422 16.20 -13.10 -15.20
N GLU A 423 16.95 -12.01 -15.11
CA GLU A 423 17.65 -11.55 -13.89
C GLU A 423 17.18 -10.16 -13.48
N TRP A 424 15.90 -9.84 -13.76
CA TRP A 424 15.37 -8.51 -13.53
C TRP A 424 15.47 -8.01 -12.08
N PRO A 425 15.40 -8.85 -11.01
CA PRO A 425 15.54 -8.34 -9.65
C PRO A 425 16.92 -7.73 -9.42
N THR A 426 17.97 -8.41 -9.86
CA THR A 426 19.35 -7.91 -9.81
C THR A 426 19.51 -6.66 -10.66
N LEU A 427 18.91 -6.65 -11.87
CA LEU A 427 18.93 -5.47 -12.73
C LEU A 427 18.31 -4.24 -12.06
N LEU A 428 17.15 -4.37 -11.42
CA LEU A 428 16.51 -3.25 -10.73
C LEU A 428 17.36 -2.74 -9.57
N GLN A 429 17.96 -3.64 -8.80
CA GLN A 429 18.80 -3.28 -7.65
C GLN A 429 20.08 -2.55 -8.10
N ASP A 430 20.77 -3.07 -9.12
CA ASP A 430 21.93 -2.43 -9.73
C ASP A 430 21.58 -1.02 -10.28
N LEU A 431 20.41 -0.87 -10.91
CA LEU A 431 19.95 0.42 -11.46
C LEU A 431 19.78 1.51 -10.40
N LEU A 432 19.41 1.15 -9.17
CA LEU A 432 19.30 2.10 -8.06
C LEU A 432 20.63 2.77 -7.73
N GLU A 433 21.74 2.05 -7.90
CA GLU A 433 23.09 2.59 -7.69
C GLU A 433 23.62 3.32 -8.92
N ILE A 434 23.34 2.79 -10.12
CA ILE A 434 23.86 3.30 -11.39
C ILE A 434 23.22 4.65 -11.78
N ILE A 435 21.90 4.77 -11.69
CA ILE A 435 21.15 5.94 -12.17
C ILE A 435 21.66 7.24 -11.51
N PRO A 436 21.82 7.32 -10.17
CA PRO A 436 22.38 8.52 -9.53
C PRO A 436 23.75 8.93 -10.07
N VAL A 437 24.67 7.97 -10.24
CA VAL A 437 26.04 8.22 -10.71
C VAL A 437 26.03 8.66 -12.18
N TYR A 438 25.30 7.95 -13.05
CA TYR A 438 25.17 8.29 -14.46
C TYR A 438 24.66 9.73 -14.66
N TYR A 439 23.59 10.11 -13.96
CA TYR A 439 23.03 11.45 -14.13
C TYR A 439 23.93 12.55 -13.55
N LYS A 440 24.74 12.28 -12.52
CA LYS A 440 25.78 13.22 -12.07
C LYS A 440 26.85 13.43 -13.15
N ILE A 441 27.33 12.35 -13.78
CA ILE A 441 28.27 12.42 -14.91
C ILE A 441 27.67 13.24 -16.05
N ARG A 442 26.46 12.88 -16.51
CA ARG A 442 25.75 13.56 -17.60
C ARG A 442 25.53 15.05 -17.30
N ASN A 443 25.06 15.39 -16.10
CA ASN A 443 24.78 16.79 -15.75
C ASN A 443 26.06 17.61 -15.61
N THR A 444 27.15 17.00 -15.15
CA THR A 444 28.47 17.65 -15.15
C THR A 444 28.81 18.04 -16.58
N VAL A 445 28.76 17.10 -17.53
CA VAL A 445 29.01 17.34 -18.95
C VAL A 445 28.12 18.46 -19.52
N LEU A 446 26.80 18.41 -19.32
CA LEU A 446 25.86 19.36 -19.93
C LEU A 446 25.89 20.79 -19.36
N SER A 447 26.36 20.98 -18.12
CA SER A 447 26.31 22.28 -17.42
C SER A 447 27.18 23.41 -18.03
N GLU A 448 28.08 23.09 -18.97
CA GLU A 448 28.89 24.11 -19.69
C GLU A 448 28.30 24.50 -21.05
N ASP A 449 27.55 23.62 -21.71
CA ASP A 449 26.94 23.95 -23.00
C ASP A 449 25.87 25.04 -22.87
N SER A 450 25.32 25.22 -21.67
CA SER A 450 24.42 26.32 -21.32
C SER A 450 25.13 27.64 -20.93
N LYS A 451 26.47 27.65 -20.85
CA LYS A 451 27.28 28.83 -20.49
C LYS A 451 28.09 29.38 -21.67
N LYS A 452 28.01 28.74 -22.84
CA LYS A 452 28.48 29.26 -24.13
C LYS A 452 27.27 29.74 -24.91
#